data_AF-A0A8T4YBK8-F1
#
_entry.id   AF-A0A8T4YBK8-F1
#
_cell.length_a   1.000
_cell.length_b   1.000
_cell.length_c   1.000
_cell.angle_alpha   90.00
_cell.angle_beta   90.00
_cell.angle_gamma   90.00
#
_symmetry.space_group_name_H-M   'P 1'
#
loop_
_entity.id
_entity.type
_entity.pdbx_description
1 polymer ?
#
loop_
_entity_poly.entity_id
_entity_poly.type
_entity_poly.pdbx_seq_one_letter_code
_entity_poly.pdbx_strand_id
1 'polypeptide(L)' 'MKRGALPVIFIMILCVICVPLTAYYIGGWYAYWSHGVLAIIFALAVVLLKTKWYWEEE' A
#
# COMPACT_ATOMS: atom_id res chain seq x y z
N MET A 1 -3.00 -4.52 -18.86
CA MET A 1 -3.19 -3.72 -17.63
C MET A 1 -3.42 -2.27 -18.02
N LYS A 2 -4.60 -1.69 -17.75
CA LYS A 2 -4.87 -0.26 -18.02
C LYS A 2 -3.86 0.59 -17.24
N ARG A 3 -3.34 1.67 -17.84
CA ARG A 3 -2.30 2.56 -17.26
C ARG A 3 -2.60 3.07 -15.85
N GLY A 4 -3.88 3.11 -15.46
CA GLY A 4 -4.32 3.54 -14.13
C GLY A 4 -4.24 2.50 -13.00
N ALA A 5 -3.93 1.22 -13.27
CA ALA A 5 -3.70 0.21 -12.23
C ALA A 5 -2.23 0.14 -11.77
N LEU A 6 -1.31 0.46 -12.69
CA LEU A 6 0.12 0.59 -12.43
C LEU A 6 0.49 1.44 -11.21
N PRO A 7 -0.06 2.67 -11.02
CA PRO A 7 0.28 3.49 -9.86
C PRO A 7 -0.17 2.85 -8.54
N VAL A 8 -1.32 2.18 -8.53
CA VAL A 8 -1.86 1.53 -7.32
C VAL A 8 -1.00 0.34 -6.92
N ILE A 9 -0.61 -0.48 -7.89
CA ILE A 9 0.30 -1.62 -7.67
C ILE A 9 1.67 -1.13 -7.19
N PHE A 10 2.18 -0.04 -7.75
CA PHE A 10 3.44 0.55 -7.30
C PHE A 10 3.38 1.01 -5.83
N ILE A 11 2.28 1.68 -5.43
CA ILE A 11 2.05 2.07 -4.03
C ILE A 11 2.03 0.83 -3.12
N MET A 12 1.36 -0.25 -3.53
CA MET A 12 1.32 -1.49 -2.75
C MET A 12 2.72 -2.09 -2.54
N ILE A 13 3.55 -2.12 -3.58
CA ILE A 13 4.94 -2.60 -3.50
C ILE A 13 5.74 -1.71 -2.55
N LEU A 14 5.60 -0.38 -2.65
CA LEU A 14 6.25 0.56 -1.76
C LEU A 14 5.84 0.34 -0.29
N CYS A 15 4.56 0.09 0.00
CA CYS A 15 4.12 -0.21 1.36
C CYS A 15 4.86 -1.42 1.94
N VAL A 16 5.05 -2.49 1.15
CA VAL A 16 5.76 -3.71 1.60
C VAL A 16 7.25 -3.43 1.82
N ILE A 17 7.89 -2.68 0.93
CA ILE A 17 9.32 -2.34 1.05
C ILE A 17 9.57 -1.38 2.23
N CYS A 18 8.66 -0.44 2.48
CA CYS A 18 8.80 0.52 3.57
C CYS A 18 8.73 -0.13 4.96
N VAL A 19 8.04 -1.26 5.13
CA VAL A 19 7.94 -1.96 6.43
C VAL A 19 9.31 -2.32 7.02
N PRO A 20 10.20 -3.07 6.34
CA PRO A 20 11.53 -3.35 6.87
C PRO A 20 12.41 -2.10 6.97
N LEU A 21 12.25 -1.12 6.07
CA LEU A 21 13.00 0.13 6.13
C LEU A 21 12.65 0.91 7.41
N THR A 22 11.37 1.10 7.73
CA THR A 22 10.97 1.82 8.94
C THR A 22 11.32 1.05 10.21
N ALA A 23 11.25 -0.29 10.18
CA ALA A 23 11.71 -1.14 11.27
C ALA A 23 13.20 -0.96 11.53
N TYR A 24 14.01 -0.91 10.47
CA TYR A 24 15.47 -0.76 10.55
C TYR A 24 15.91 0.64 11.00
N TYR A 25 15.31 1.70 10.45
CA TYR A 25 15.78 3.08 10.67
C TYR A 25 15.16 3.78 11.89
N ILE A 26 13.93 3.43 12.28
CA ILE A 26 13.20 4.17 13.33
C ILE A 26 13.15 3.38 14.64
N GLY A 27 12.84 2.07 14.56
CA GLY A 27 12.72 1.20 15.72
C GLY A 27 11.59 1.55 16.71
N GLY A 28 11.36 0.65 17.67
CA GLY A 28 10.51 0.88 18.83
C GLY A 28 9.05 1.24 18.52
N TRP A 29 8.49 2.17 19.31
CA TRP A 29 7.09 2.59 19.25
C TRP A 29 6.71 3.22 17.90
N TYR A 30 7.60 4.04 17.32
CA TYR A 30 7.33 4.72 16.06
C TYR A 30 7.34 3.75 14.87
N ALA A 31 8.18 2.70 14.89
CA ALA A 31 8.13 1.65 13.86
C ALA A 31 6.77 0.92 13.86
N TYR A 32 6.21 0.59 15.02
CA TYR A 32 4.88 -0.03 15.14
C TYR A 32 3.78 0.82 14.48
N TRP A 33 3.72 2.11 14.80
CA TRP A 33 2.73 3.00 14.19
C TRP A 33 2.96 3.21 12.70
N SER A 34 4.23 3.21 12.25
CA SER A 34 4.55 3.27 10.83
C SER A 34 3.97 2.06 10.08
N HIS A 35 4.09 0.85 10.64
CA HIS A 35 3.51 -0.36 10.05
C HIS A 35 1.99 -0.32 10.01
N GLY A 36 1.35 0.22 11.06
CA GLY A 36 -0.09 0.45 11.08
C GLY A 36 -0.56 1.38 9.96
N VAL A 37 0.12 2.51 9.77
CA VAL A 37 -0.19 3.46 8.68
C VAL A 37 0.03 2.82 7.31
N LEU A 38 1.15 2.12 7.11
CA LEU A 38 1.44 1.43 5.84
C LEU A 38 0.39 0.35 5.52
N ALA A 39 -0.10 -0.37 6.53
CA ALA A 39 -1.15 -1.38 6.35
C ALA A 39 -2.49 -0.75 5.93
N ILE A 40 -2.87 0.40 6.51
CA ILE A 40 -4.08 1.13 6.11
C ILE A 40 -3.97 1.58 4.65
N ILE A 41 -2.84 2.18 4.26
CA ILE A 41 -2.61 2.63 2.88
C ILE A 41 -2.68 1.45 1.91
N PHE A 42 -2.04 0.33 2.24
CA PHE A 42 -2.10 -0.89 1.44
C PHE A 42 -3.53 -1.41 1.28
N ALA A 43 -4.31 -1.46 2.36
CA ALA A 43 -5.70 -1.90 2.32
C ALA A 43 -6.57 -1.01 1.41
N LEU A 44 -6.41 0.32 1.50
CA LEU A 44 -7.09 1.26 0.61
C LEU A 44 -6.69 1.07 -0.85
N ALA A 45 -5.40 0.84 -1.13
CA ALA A 45 -4.92 0.56 -2.48
C ALA A 45 -5.54 -0.73 -3.06
N VAL A 46 -5.66 -1.80 -2.24
CA VAL A 46 -6.35 -3.03 -2.63
C VAL A 46 -7.82 -2.77 -2.95
N VAL A 47 -8.51 -2.02 -2.11
CA VAL A 47 -9.92 -1.65 -2.35
C VAL A 47 -10.06 -0.85 -3.65
N LEU A 48 -9.21 0.16 -3.87
CA LEU A 48 -9.24 0.95 -5.11
C LEU A 48 -8.98 0.09 -6.35
N LEU A 49 -8.00 -0.82 -6.28
CA LEU A 49 -7.71 -1.75 -7.36
C LEU A 49 -8.91 -2.65 -7.65
N LYS A 50 -9.53 -3.21 -6.60
CA LYS A 50 -10.72 -4.06 -6.73
C LYS A 50 -11.90 -3.28 -7.27
N THR A 51 -12.20 -2.09 -6.73
CA THR A 51 -13.33 -1.27 -7.18
C THR A 51 -13.18 -0.90 -8.65
N LYS A 52 -12.00 -0.43 -9.06
CA LYS A 52 -11.73 -0.09 -10.45
C LYS A 52 -11.87 -1.30 -11.38
N TRP A 53 -11.37 -2.47 -10.97
CA TRP A 53 -11.43 -3.69 -11.77
C TRP A 53 -12.84 -4.30 -11.84
N TYR A 54 -13.62 -4.22 -10.76
CA TYR A 54 -14.94 -4.87 -10.69
C TYR A 54 -16.12 -3.97 -11.07
N TRP A 55 -16.02 -2.65 -10.87
CA TRP A 55 -17.15 -1.73 -11.04
C TRP A 55 -16.99 -0.74 -12.19
N GLU A 56 -15.75 -0.39 -12.59
CA GLU A 56 -15.49 0.55 -13.70
C GLU A 56 -15.01 -0.16 -14.99
N GLU A 57 -14.99 -1.49 -15.00
CA GLU A 57 -14.68 -2.29 -16.20
C GLU A 57 -15.92 -2.78 -16.96
N GLU A 58 -17.13 -2.35 -16.57
CA GLU A 58 -18.33 -2.39 -17.42
C GLU A 58 -18.50 -1.10 -18.25
#